data_AF-A0A355B0P4-F1
#
_entry.id   AF-A0A355B0P4-F1
#
_cell.length_a   1.000
_cell.length_b   1.000
_cell.length_c   1.000
_cell.angle_alpha   90.00
_cell.angle_beta   90.00
_cell.angle_gamma   90.00
#
_symmetry.space_group_name_H-M   'P 1'
#
loop_
_entity.id
_entity.type
_entity.pdbx_description
1 polymer ?
#
loop_
_entity_poly.entity_id
_entity_poly.type
_entity_poly.pdbx_seq_one_letter_code
_entity_poly.pdbx_strand_id
1 'polypeptide(L)'
;MVVGARCRAPVGRRIGAHELGRTTFDSTIDGEADNRFRLVPGTLHSRWRDPPNDPTLLSRSSEVGRKSNASMDLQMPDATDGSTSSAAHWRTRVMGVFDGLISALNALGTAWIFVIMVLINSDVWSRAIFNRPISGIPLIIEMSIIAIVFLQITAALRGGRLTRSDVLIGRVLKNRPQLGYSLQALYHLTGAALMVILYAFSERFFTKAWRRDTYEGIEGDFTLPTWPLKLLILVGAVVCAIQFARHVGIDFRTIRNLVREKRLDHGALVIPVVGTIVVGLAFYSLDKFFGFSAVEEGIAQVGLILKNFEPSKLALEQFNYVTPFVGHDSVQMITIDRNMRKRVPELNKLYAEYDQVFLQSGSSPPMQLFTKFPVRKFEDLKGHKIGASGSMGLWLRNTGAVWVSSSMLNSFTDIKNGLYDGYPISEVLAFPYKTYEVAKYLTRTRFGVSATSAITVNTDTWNDMPKHARDIFRDVAQNYGAWQSGIDRGKINKFVGIMKKKGVKVFDMPVAERKRWAMRLPNLAKEWADRLEKRGLPGRKVVKAFMDEARAMKVSIARHWDRE
;
A
#
# COMPACT_ATOMS: atom_id res chain seq x y z
N MET A 1 8.90 4.90 -8.52
CA MET A 1 9.12 5.03 -9.97
C MET A 1 10.10 3.93 -10.35
N VAL A 2 9.62 2.86 -11.00
CA VAL A 2 10.43 1.69 -11.37
C VAL A 2 10.96 1.93 -12.78
N VAL A 3 12.28 2.00 -12.95
CA VAL A 3 12.90 2.04 -14.28
C VAL A 3 13.46 0.64 -14.54
N GLY A 4 12.74 -0.15 -15.34
CA GLY A 4 13.20 -1.46 -15.77
C GLY A 4 14.17 -1.33 -16.94
N ALA A 5 15.47 -1.23 -16.66
CA ALA A 5 16.51 -1.34 -17.68
C ALA A 5 17.06 -2.77 -17.67
N ARG A 6 16.70 -3.58 -18.67
CA ARG A 6 17.42 -4.82 -18.96
C ARG A 6 18.69 -4.47 -19.74
N CYS A 7 19.85 -4.53 -19.10
CA CYS A 7 21.12 -4.54 -19.82
C CYS A 7 21.29 -5.90 -20.51
N ARG A 8 21.02 -5.96 -21.82
CA ARG A 8 21.67 -6.95 -22.70
C ARG A 8 22.89 -6.27 -23.30
N ALA A 9 24.08 -6.74 -22.94
CA ALA A 9 25.31 -6.33 -23.61
C ALA A 9 25.29 -6.86 -25.05
N PRO A 10 25.46 -6.02 -26.09
CA PRO A 10 25.84 -6.49 -27.41
C PRO A 10 27.34 -6.82 -27.38
N VAL A 11 27.66 -8.06 -27.72
CA VAL A 11 29.03 -8.49 -27.99
C VAL A 11 29.56 -7.73 -29.21
N GLY A 12 30.71 -7.08 -29.05
CA GLY A 12 31.64 -6.77 -30.13
C GLY A 12 31.38 -5.49 -30.94
N ARG A 13 31.98 -4.37 -30.50
CA ARG A 13 32.72 -3.43 -31.38
C ARG A 13 33.59 -2.51 -30.52
N ARG A 14 34.90 -2.55 -30.74
CA ARG A 14 35.84 -1.53 -30.25
C ARG A 14 35.52 -0.22 -30.97
N ILE A 15 35.25 0.85 -30.24
CA ILE A 15 35.32 2.22 -30.76
C ILE A 15 36.23 3.00 -29.81
N GLY A 16 37.25 3.62 -30.37
CA GLY A 16 38.39 4.22 -29.66
C GLY A 16 38.03 5.49 -28.90
N ALA A 17 38.88 5.79 -27.91
CA ALA A 17 38.81 6.98 -27.08
C ALA A 17 39.20 8.22 -27.90
N HIS A 18 38.24 8.96 -28.46
CA HIS A 18 38.37 10.37 -28.85
C HIS A 18 37.03 10.95 -29.36
N GLU A 19 35.93 10.84 -28.61
CA GLU A 19 34.68 11.55 -28.96
C GLU A 19 33.67 11.53 -27.79
N LEU A 20 33.97 12.25 -26.71
CA LEU A 20 33.00 12.55 -25.64
C LEU A 20 33.18 14.02 -25.22
N GLY A 21 32.79 14.90 -26.14
CA GLY A 21 32.68 16.33 -25.91
C GLY A 21 31.39 16.85 -26.55
N ARG A 22 30.48 17.33 -25.70
CA ARG A 22 29.24 18.07 -26.02
C ARG A 22 28.11 17.28 -26.69
N THR A 23 27.16 16.86 -25.87
CA THR A 23 25.73 16.89 -26.25
C THR A 23 24.93 17.44 -25.06
N THR A 24 24.65 18.74 -25.14
CA THR A 24 23.62 19.43 -24.38
C THR A 24 22.25 18.97 -24.89
N PHE A 25 21.44 18.36 -24.02
CA PHE A 25 20.01 18.16 -24.31
C PHE A 25 19.29 19.50 -24.10
N ASP A 26 18.98 20.16 -25.22
CA ASP A 26 18.03 21.26 -25.29
C ASP A 26 16.61 20.67 -25.31
N SER A 27 15.72 21.22 -24.49
CA SER A 27 14.32 20.78 -24.40
C SER A 27 13.41 21.98 -24.63
N THR A 28 13.27 22.36 -25.89
CA THR A 28 12.15 23.13 -26.40
C THR A 28 11.06 22.14 -26.83
N ILE A 29 9.92 22.17 -26.14
CA ILE A 29 8.68 21.55 -26.62
C ILE A 29 7.73 22.72 -26.86
N ASP A 30 7.74 23.21 -28.10
CA ASP A 30 6.60 23.86 -28.73
C ASP A 30 5.82 22.78 -29.49
N GLY A 31 4.50 22.77 -29.33
CA GLY A 31 3.62 21.78 -29.96
C GLY A 31 2.21 21.82 -29.38
N GLU A 32 1.52 22.94 -29.57
CA GLU A 32 0.06 23.00 -29.49
C GLU A 32 -0.55 22.07 -30.56
N ALA A 33 -1.43 21.17 -30.15
CA ALA A 33 -2.37 20.49 -31.05
C ALA A 33 -3.79 20.75 -30.54
N ASP A 34 -4.43 21.69 -31.23
CA ASP A 34 -5.86 22.02 -31.19
C ASP A 34 -6.70 20.78 -31.49
N ASN A 35 -7.71 20.50 -30.66
CA ASN A 35 -8.76 19.55 -30.98
C ASN A 35 -10.10 20.04 -30.42
N ARG A 36 -10.62 21.10 -31.06
CA ARG A 36 -12.03 21.48 -31.00
C ARG A 36 -12.86 20.53 -31.87
N PHE A 37 -13.74 19.73 -31.27
CA PHE A 37 -14.91 19.21 -31.96
C PHE A 37 -16.20 19.70 -31.30
N ARG A 38 -16.97 20.44 -32.11
CA ARG A 38 -18.28 21.03 -31.83
C ARG A 38 -19.36 19.95 -31.70
N LEU A 39 -20.27 20.14 -30.74
CA LEU A 39 -21.57 19.47 -30.70
C LEU A 39 -22.49 20.10 -31.76
N VAL A 40 -23.08 19.26 -32.62
CA VAL A 40 -24.17 19.64 -33.53
C VAL A 40 -25.44 18.93 -33.05
N PRO A 41 -26.57 19.64 -32.81
CA PRO A 41 -27.83 19.03 -32.43
C PRO A 41 -28.60 18.57 -33.68
N GLY A 42 -29.02 17.31 -33.70
CA GLY A 42 -29.77 16.72 -34.82
C GLY A 42 -30.74 15.64 -34.35
N THR A 43 -32.01 15.91 -34.59
CA THR A 43 -33.23 15.16 -34.28
C THR A 43 -33.29 13.72 -34.82
N LEU A 44 -33.72 12.77 -33.99
CA LEU A 44 -34.43 11.57 -34.43
C LEU A 44 -35.49 11.19 -33.39
N HIS A 45 -36.71 11.69 -33.61
CA HIS A 45 -37.94 11.10 -33.10
C HIS A 45 -38.27 9.86 -33.94
N SER A 46 -38.35 8.68 -33.33
CA SER A 46 -39.42 7.73 -33.63
C SER A 46 -39.51 6.58 -32.63
N ARG A 47 -40.69 6.52 -31.99
CA ARG A 47 -41.40 5.34 -31.48
C ARG A 47 -40.73 4.48 -30.40
N TRP A 48 -40.87 4.91 -29.16
CA TRP A 48 -41.17 4.01 -28.05
C TRP A 48 -42.65 4.13 -27.73
N ARG A 49 -43.39 3.03 -27.84
CA ARG A 49 -44.79 2.91 -27.42
C ARG A 49 -44.75 2.14 -26.10
N ASP A 50 -45.30 2.71 -25.03
CA ASP A 50 -45.35 2.04 -23.72
C ASP A 50 -46.16 0.74 -23.82
N PRO A 51 -45.70 -0.38 -23.24
CA PRO A 51 -46.51 -1.59 -23.15
C PRO A 51 -47.59 -1.44 -22.06
N PRO A 52 -48.74 -2.13 -22.18
CA PRO A 52 -49.85 -1.98 -21.24
C PRO A 52 -49.49 -2.53 -19.86
N ASN A 53 -50.01 -1.86 -18.83
CA ASN A 53 -49.87 -2.22 -17.44
C ASN A 53 -50.77 -3.44 -17.13
N ASP A 54 -50.28 -4.66 -17.40
CA ASP A 54 -50.99 -5.91 -17.10
C ASP A 54 -50.45 -6.54 -15.79
N PRO A 55 -51.23 -6.54 -14.70
CA PRO A 55 -50.82 -7.07 -13.39
C PRO A 55 -50.63 -8.61 -13.36
N THR A 56 -50.96 -9.33 -14.43
CA THR A 56 -50.79 -10.80 -14.49
C THR A 56 -49.36 -11.27 -14.82
N LEU A 57 -48.48 -10.37 -15.27
CA LEU A 57 -47.08 -10.71 -15.58
C LEU A 57 -46.15 -10.70 -14.36
N LEU A 58 -46.50 -9.95 -13.31
CA LEU A 58 -45.72 -9.88 -12.07
C LEU A 58 -45.94 -11.10 -11.16
N SER A 59 -47.09 -11.76 -11.23
CA SER A 59 -47.33 -13.01 -10.49
C SER A 59 -46.58 -14.19 -11.13
N ARG A 60 -46.49 -14.24 -12.47
CA ARG A 60 -45.75 -15.29 -13.20
C ARG A 60 -44.23 -15.22 -13.01
N SER A 61 -43.63 -14.04 -12.82
CA SER A 61 -42.18 -13.93 -12.57
C SER A 61 -41.79 -14.44 -11.18
N SER A 62 -42.68 -14.33 -10.20
CA SER A 62 -42.48 -14.86 -8.84
C SER A 62 -42.62 -16.39 -8.74
N GLU A 63 -43.48 -17.00 -9.57
CA GLU A 63 -43.61 -18.46 -9.65
C GLU A 63 -42.48 -19.15 -10.42
N VAL A 64 -41.94 -18.49 -11.46
CA VAL A 64 -40.82 -19.03 -12.25
C VAL A 64 -39.51 -19.03 -11.44
N GLY A 65 -39.30 -18.03 -10.58
CA GLY A 65 -38.16 -18.01 -9.65
C GLY A 65 -38.24 -19.04 -8.52
N ARG A 66 -39.46 -19.44 -8.13
CA ARG A 66 -39.69 -20.47 -7.10
C ARG A 66 -39.58 -21.89 -7.66
N LYS A 67 -39.94 -22.10 -8.93
CA LYS A 67 -39.85 -23.41 -9.62
C LYS A 67 -38.45 -23.74 -10.14
N SER A 68 -37.52 -22.79 -10.29
CA SER A 68 -36.13 -23.10 -10.67
C SER A 68 -35.28 -23.69 -9.53
N ASN A 69 -35.79 -23.71 -8.29
CA ASN A 69 -35.12 -24.26 -7.12
C ASN A 69 -35.75 -25.56 -6.59
N ALA A 70 -36.71 -26.13 -7.33
CA ALA A 70 -37.35 -27.40 -6.98
C ALA A 70 -37.06 -28.45 -8.06
N SER A 71 -36.69 -29.65 -7.61
CA SER A 71 -36.42 -30.87 -8.37
C SER A 71 -35.17 -30.91 -9.25
N MET A 72 -34.08 -31.38 -8.64
CA MET A 72 -33.35 -32.52 -9.19
C MET A 72 -33.00 -33.49 -8.04
N ASP A 73 -34.03 -33.85 -7.27
CA ASP A 73 -34.03 -35.08 -6.47
C ASP A 73 -34.30 -36.23 -7.45
N LEU A 74 -33.21 -36.85 -7.91
CA LEU A 74 -33.26 -38.15 -8.59
C LEU A 74 -33.48 -39.22 -7.51
N GLN A 75 -34.74 -39.64 -7.34
CA GLN A 75 -35.07 -40.89 -6.65
C GLN A 75 -34.45 -42.06 -7.43
N MET A 76 -33.49 -42.73 -6.80
CA MET A 76 -32.89 -43.97 -7.31
C MET A 76 -33.75 -45.17 -6.90
N PRO A 77 -33.83 -46.25 -7.71
CA PRO A 77 -34.53 -47.47 -7.33
C PRO A 77 -33.79 -48.19 -6.20
N ASP A 78 -34.56 -48.81 -5.30
CA ASP A 78 -34.04 -49.71 -4.27
C ASP A 78 -33.19 -50.82 -4.90
N ALA A 79 -31.89 -50.81 -4.57
CA ALA A 79 -30.97 -51.90 -4.80
C ALA A 79 -30.42 -52.33 -3.44
N THR A 80 -31.00 -53.40 -2.91
CA THR A 80 -30.40 -54.24 -1.90
C THR A 80 -29.04 -54.72 -2.40
N ASP A 81 -27.94 -54.27 -1.81
CA ASP A 81 -26.70 -55.05 -1.68
C ASP A 81 -25.73 -54.36 -0.70
N GLY A 82 -25.42 -55.08 0.37
CA GLY A 82 -24.51 -54.64 1.43
C GLY A 82 -23.05 -54.73 0.99
N SER A 83 -22.43 -53.60 0.68
CA SER A 83 -20.96 -53.40 0.82
C SER A 83 -20.46 -51.94 0.68
N THR A 84 -21.32 -50.92 0.54
CA THR A 84 -20.90 -49.52 0.27
C THR A 84 -21.14 -48.52 1.41
N SER A 85 -21.18 -48.94 2.68
CA SER A 85 -21.57 -48.04 3.78
C SER A 85 -20.44 -47.12 4.30
N SER A 86 -19.19 -47.58 4.43
CA SER A 86 -18.13 -46.78 5.07
C SER A 86 -17.74 -45.52 4.25
N ALA A 87 -17.67 -45.66 2.91
CA ALA A 87 -17.25 -44.60 2.01
C ALA A 87 -18.24 -43.42 1.92
N ALA A 88 -19.53 -43.70 2.08
CA ALA A 88 -20.58 -42.70 2.03
C ALA A 88 -20.67 -41.90 3.35
N HIS A 89 -20.45 -42.56 4.49
CA HIS A 89 -20.55 -41.95 5.81
C HIS A 89 -19.38 -41.00 6.15
N TRP A 90 -18.15 -41.28 5.69
CA TRP A 90 -17.03 -40.35 5.92
C TRP A 90 -17.19 -39.07 5.08
N ARG A 91 -17.72 -39.18 3.86
CA ARG A 91 -17.95 -38.04 2.96
C ARG A 91 -18.98 -37.07 3.51
N THR A 92 -20.10 -37.57 4.03
CA THR A 92 -21.15 -36.72 4.63
C THR A 92 -20.66 -36.03 5.91
N ARG A 93 -19.85 -36.72 6.74
CA ARG A 93 -19.30 -36.13 7.97
C ARG A 93 -18.27 -35.04 7.71
N VAL A 94 -17.33 -35.25 6.78
CA VAL A 94 -16.32 -34.23 6.39
C VAL A 94 -16.97 -32.99 5.79
N MET A 95 -18.02 -33.17 4.99
CA MET A 95 -18.76 -32.05 4.37
C MET A 95 -19.53 -31.23 5.41
N GLY A 96 -20.12 -31.86 6.43
CA GLY A 96 -20.78 -31.16 7.53
C GLY A 96 -19.81 -30.32 8.37
N VAL A 97 -18.61 -30.82 8.64
CA VAL A 97 -17.57 -30.07 9.40
C VAL A 97 -17.10 -28.84 8.64
N PHE A 98 -16.82 -28.96 7.35
CA PHE A 98 -16.38 -27.84 6.52
C PHE A 98 -17.48 -26.77 6.37
N ASP A 99 -18.72 -27.20 6.22
CA ASP A 99 -19.87 -26.29 6.16
C ASP A 99 -20.10 -25.56 7.50
N GLY A 100 -19.85 -26.23 8.62
CA GLY A 100 -19.81 -25.63 9.95
C GLY A 100 -18.70 -24.59 10.10
N LEU A 101 -17.50 -24.87 9.58
CA LEU A 101 -16.37 -23.94 9.58
C LEU A 101 -16.68 -22.65 8.81
N ILE A 102 -17.25 -22.74 7.60
CA ILE A 102 -17.64 -21.56 6.81
C ILE A 102 -18.64 -20.71 7.61
N SER A 103 -19.60 -21.36 8.26
CA SER A 103 -20.64 -20.67 9.05
C SER A 103 -20.04 -19.97 10.27
N ALA A 104 -19.09 -20.62 10.95
CA ALA A 104 -18.37 -20.05 12.08
C ALA A 104 -17.51 -18.84 11.68
N LEU A 105 -16.73 -18.93 10.60
CA LEU A 105 -15.92 -17.82 10.08
C LEU A 105 -16.81 -16.63 9.68
N ASN A 106 -17.94 -16.89 9.04
CA ASN A 106 -18.89 -15.85 8.68
C ASN A 106 -19.53 -15.18 9.91
N ALA A 107 -19.88 -15.96 10.94
CA ALA A 107 -20.40 -15.43 12.20
C ALA A 107 -19.35 -14.57 12.93
N LEU A 108 -18.09 -15.02 12.97
CA LEU A 108 -16.97 -14.25 13.53
C LEU A 108 -16.76 -12.93 12.78
N GLY A 109 -16.74 -12.96 11.44
CA GLY A 109 -16.64 -11.75 10.63
C GLY A 109 -17.80 -10.79 10.89
N THR A 110 -19.03 -11.31 11.03
CA THR A 110 -20.21 -10.51 11.34
C THR A 110 -20.13 -9.88 12.73
N ALA A 111 -19.73 -10.65 13.75
CA ALA A 111 -19.50 -10.12 15.10
C ALA A 111 -18.40 -9.05 15.12
N TRP A 112 -17.34 -9.24 14.33
CA TRP A 112 -16.25 -8.28 14.23
C TRP A 112 -16.69 -6.96 13.58
N ILE A 113 -17.62 -6.99 12.61
CA ILE A 113 -18.23 -5.76 12.07
C ILE A 113 -18.91 -4.94 13.17
N PHE A 114 -19.63 -5.59 14.10
CA PHE A 114 -20.24 -4.88 15.24
C PHE A 114 -19.19 -4.24 16.14
N VAL A 115 -18.09 -4.95 16.43
CA VAL A 115 -16.98 -4.40 17.23
C VAL A 115 -16.39 -3.17 16.54
N ILE A 116 -16.12 -3.24 15.24
CA ILE A 116 -15.59 -2.11 14.48
C ILE A 116 -16.58 -0.93 14.45
N MET A 117 -17.88 -1.20 14.30
CA MET A 117 -18.90 -0.15 14.31
C MET A 117 -18.87 0.63 15.63
N VAL A 118 -18.74 -0.08 16.76
CA VAL A 118 -18.59 0.56 18.08
C VAL A 118 -17.30 1.37 18.16
N LEU A 119 -16.18 0.83 17.67
CA LEU A 119 -14.88 1.52 17.67
C LEU A 119 -14.90 2.79 16.80
N ILE A 120 -15.47 2.72 15.60
CA ILE A 120 -15.61 3.87 14.69
C ILE A 120 -16.46 4.95 15.35
N ASN A 121 -17.64 4.58 15.88
CA ASN A 121 -18.50 5.53 16.55
C ASN A 121 -17.81 6.16 17.76
N SER A 122 -17.09 5.37 18.54
CA SER A 122 -16.31 5.87 19.69
C SER A 122 -15.23 6.86 19.27
N ASP A 123 -14.51 6.59 18.18
CA ASP A 123 -13.49 7.52 17.64
C ASP A 123 -14.12 8.82 17.13
N VAL A 124 -15.24 8.72 16.40
CA VAL A 124 -15.99 9.89 15.88
C VAL A 124 -16.51 10.75 17.04
N TRP A 125 -17.10 10.14 18.06
CA TRP A 125 -17.53 10.82 19.27
C TRP A 125 -16.36 11.47 20.01
N SER A 126 -15.22 10.79 20.11
CA SER A 126 -14.03 11.32 20.76
C SER A 126 -13.46 12.55 20.04
N ARG A 127 -13.48 12.54 18.69
CA ARG A 127 -13.12 13.70 17.87
C ARG A 127 -14.11 14.86 18.04
N ALA A 128 -15.39 14.56 18.20
CA ALA A 128 -16.45 15.56 18.32
C ALA A 128 -16.45 16.25 19.70
N ILE A 129 -16.35 15.50 20.80
CA ILE A 129 -16.41 16.05 22.16
C ILE A 129 -15.05 16.50 22.67
N PHE A 130 -14.06 15.61 22.62
CA PHE A 130 -12.78 15.83 23.30
C PHE A 130 -11.72 16.44 22.40
N ASN A 131 -12.02 16.61 21.11
CA ASN A 131 -11.08 17.03 20.09
C ASN A 131 -9.78 16.20 20.15
N ARG A 132 -9.88 14.91 20.49
CA ARG A 132 -8.76 13.99 20.65
C ARG A 132 -9.14 12.65 19.98
N PRO A 133 -8.51 12.28 18.85
CA PRO A 133 -8.72 10.96 18.28
C PRO A 133 -8.17 9.87 19.22
N ILE A 134 -8.78 8.69 19.20
CA ILE A 134 -8.30 7.58 20.01
C ILE A 134 -7.13 6.93 19.26
N SER A 135 -5.97 6.88 19.92
CA SER A 135 -4.77 6.28 19.33
C SER A 135 -5.01 4.82 18.95
N GLY A 136 -4.56 4.43 17.75
CA GLY A 136 -4.63 3.06 17.26
C GLY A 136 -5.92 2.62 16.58
N ILE A 137 -7.06 3.29 16.80
CA ILE A 137 -8.34 2.90 16.18
C ILE A 137 -8.27 2.90 14.63
N PRO A 138 -7.68 3.90 13.94
CA PRO A 138 -7.58 3.88 12.49
C PRO A 138 -6.84 2.63 11.95
N LEU A 139 -5.76 2.23 12.63
CA LEU A 139 -4.98 1.05 12.25
C LEU A 139 -5.79 -0.24 12.47
N ILE A 140 -6.49 -0.35 13.60
CA ILE A 140 -7.38 -1.50 13.89
C ILE A 140 -8.45 -1.62 12.81
N ILE A 141 -9.08 -0.50 12.42
CA ILE A 141 -10.10 -0.48 11.37
C ILE A 141 -9.50 -0.95 10.04
N GLU A 142 -8.36 -0.40 9.64
CA GLU A 142 -7.67 -0.73 8.39
C GLU A 142 -7.36 -2.23 8.29
N MET A 143 -6.72 -2.80 9.31
CA MET A 143 -6.41 -4.23 9.36
C MET A 143 -7.68 -5.10 9.41
N SER A 144 -8.69 -4.65 10.14
CA SER A 144 -9.90 -5.44 10.36
C SER A 144 -10.81 -5.52 9.14
N ILE A 145 -10.84 -4.50 8.28
CA ILE A 145 -11.59 -4.56 7.00
C ILE A 145 -11.09 -5.73 6.16
N ILE A 146 -9.76 -5.88 6.05
CA ILE A 146 -9.14 -6.99 5.30
C ILE A 146 -9.49 -8.32 5.97
N ALA A 147 -9.35 -8.42 7.30
CA ALA A 147 -9.68 -9.62 8.04
C ALA A 147 -11.13 -10.09 7.83
N ILE A 148 -12.11 -9.17 7.89
CA ILE A 148 -13.53 -9.47 7.69
C ILE A 148 -13.78 -10.02 6.29
N VAL A 149 -13.17 -9.43 5.26
CA VAL A 149 -13.32 -9.90 3.88
C VAL A 149 -12.90 -11.36 3.78
N PHE A 150 -11.74 -11.74 4.32
CA PHE A 150 -11.27 -13.13 4.24
C PHE A 150 -12.05 -14.10 5.13
N LEU A 151 -12.65 -13.61 6.23
CA LEU A 151 -13.58 -14.40 7.04
C LEU A 151 -14.91 -14.68 6.33
N GLN A 152 -15.39 -13.77 5.48
CA GLN A 152 -16.74 -13.84 4.89
C GLN A 152 -16.77 -14.24 3.41
N ILE A 153 -15.67 -14.08 2.66
CA ILE A 153 -15.64 -14.28 1.20
C ILE A 153 -16.09 -15.69 0.80
N THR A 154 -15.74 -16.72 1.57
CA THR A 154 -16.16 -18.10 1.27
C THR A 154 -17.66 -18.29 1.45
N ALA A 155 -18.26 -17.67 2.47
CA ALA A 155 -19.70 -17.72 2.68
C ALA A 155 -20.45 -16.98 1.56
N ALA A 156 -19.91 -15.85 1.10
CA ALA A 156 -20.44 -15.12 -0.04
C ALA A 156 -20.35 -15.94 -1.33
N LEU A 157 -19.23 -16.61 -1.59
CA LEU A 157 -19.05 -17.52 -2.72
C LEU A 157 -20.08 -18.66 -2.68
N ARG A 158 -20.20 -19.34 -1.53
CA ARG A 158 -21.15 -20.46 -1.34
C ARG A 158 -22.59 -20.02 -1.55
N GLY A 159 -22.95 -18.82 -1.10
CA GLY A 159 -24.28 -18.26 -1.27
C GLY A 159 -24.57 -17.73 -2.67
N GLY A 160 -23.63 -17.82 -3.61
CA GLY A 160 -23.75 -17.23 -4.95
C GLY A 160 -23.80 -15.71 -4.95
N ARG A 161 -23.33 -15.06 -3.87
CA ARG A 161 -23.36 -13.60 -3.67
C ARG A 161 -22.06 -12.92 -4.09
N LEU A 162 -21.08 -13.68 -4.56
CA LEU A 162 -19.89 -13.08 -5.16
C LEU A 162 -20.30 -12.32 -6.42
N THR A 163 -19.72 -11.14 -6.62
CA THR A 163 -20.08 -10.24 -7.71
C THR A 163 -19.94 -10.94 -9.07
N ARG A 164 -21.06 -11.19 -9.74
CA ARG A 164 -21.14 -11.80 -11.08
C ARG A 164 -22.38 -11.31 -11.81
N SER A 165 -22.40 -11.40 -13.14
CA SER A 165 -23.58 -11.05 -13.94
C SER A 165 -24.49 -12.26 -14.11
N ASP A 166 -25.43 -12.45 -13.17
CA ASP A 166 -26.40 -13.56 -13.22
C ASP A 166 -27.31 -13.51 -14.46
N VAL A 167 -27.65 -12.30 -14.92
CA VAL A 167 -28.49 -12.11 -16.13
C VAL A 167 -27.74 -12.53 -17.39
N LEU A 168 -26.46 -12.17 -17.50
CA LEU A 168 -25.65 -12.51 -18.66
C LEU A 168 -25.38 -14.02 -18.70
N ILE A 169 -24.93 -14.60 -17.59
CA ILE A 169 -24.64 -16.04 -17.53
C ILE A 169 -25.91 -16.88 -17.72
N GLY A 170 -27.04 -16.45 -17.13
CA GLY A 170 -28.34 -17.11 -17.33
C GLY A 170 -28.82 -17.06 -18.78
N ARG A 171 -28.63 -15.93 -19.48
CA ARG A 171 -28.96 -15.81 -20.91
C ARG A 171 -28.04 -16.68 -21.78
N VAL A 172 -26.76 -16.77 -21.45
CA VAL A 172 -25.81 -17.64 -22.17
C VAL A 172 -26.12 -19.11 -21.92
N LEU A 173 -26.44 -19.51 -20.69
CA LEU A 173 -26.85 -20.88 -20.35
C LEU A 173 -28.11 -21.30 -21.11
N LYS A 174 -29.08 -20.39 -21.31
CA LYS A 174 -30.30 -20.65 -22.07
C LYS A 174 -30.06 -20.75 -23.58
N ASN A 175 -29.25 -19.86 -24.15
CA ASN A 175 -29.07 -19.76 -25.60
C ASN A 175 -27.94 -20.64 -26.15
N ARG A 176 -26.87 -20.83 -25.38
CA ARG A 176 -25.69 -21.63 -25.71
C ARG A 176 -25.18 -22.35 -24.46
N PRO A 177 -25.85 -23.44 -24.04
CA PRO A 177 -25.54 -24.14 -22.79
C PRO A 177 -24.08 -24.59 -22.72
N GLN A 178 -23.47 -24.94 -23.86
CA GLN A 178 -22.06 -25.31 -23.92
C GLN A 178 -21.11 -24.21 -23.46
N LEU A 179 -21.33 -22.98 -23.92
CA LEU A 179 -20.54 -21.82 -23.51
C LEU A 179 -20.84 -21.42 -22.07
N GLY A 180 -22.09 -21.52 -21.63
CA GLY A 180 -22.50 -21.18 -20.26
C GLY A 180 -21.79 -22.01 -19.20
N TYR A 181 -21.85 -23.34 -19.32
CA TYR A 181 -21.16 -24.23 -18.38
C TYR A 181 -19.63 -24.11 -18.46
N SER A 182 -19.08 -23.89 -19.66
CA SER A 182 -17.63 -23.69 -19.85
C SER A 182 -17.13 -22.40 -19.19
N LEU A 183 -17.88 -21.30 -19.31
CA LEU A 183 -17.56 -20.02 -18.67
C LEU A 183 -17.67 -20.10 -17.15
N GLN A 184 -18.67 -20.84 -16.64
CA GLN A 184 -18.83 -21.07 -15.20
C GLN A 184 -17.67 -21.92 -14.64
N ALA A 185 -17.30 -22.99 -15.33
CA ALA A 185 -16.15 -23.80 -14.97
C ALA A 185 -14.85 -22.99 -14.98
N LEU A 186 -14.62 -22.17 -16.02
CA LEU A 186 -13.47 -21.26 -16.12
C LEU A 186 -13.42 -20.27 -14.95
N TYR A 187 -14.58 -19.69 -14.59
CA TYR A 187 -14.69 -18.77 -13.46
C TYR A 187 -14.28 -19.43 -12.15
N HIS A 188 -14.82 -20.62 -11.83
CA HIS A 188 -14.45 -21.32 -10.59
C HIS A 188 -12.99 -21.82 -10.61
N LEU A 189 -12.46 -22.24 -11.76
CA LEU A 189 -11.07 -22.71 -11.87
C LEU A 189 -10.08 -21.56 -11.73
N THR A 190 -10.39 -20.40 -12.33
CA THR A 190 -9.63 -19.16 -12.16
C THR A 190 -9.68 -18.70 -10.71
N GLY A 191 -10.86 -18.74 -10.08
CA GLY A 191 -11.02 -18.42 -8.66
C GLY A 191 -10.19 -19.33 -7.75
N ALA A 192 -10.19 -20.65 -7.99
CA ALA A 192 -9.35 -21.59 -7.26
C ALA A 192 -7.85 -21.29 -7.44
N ALA A 193 -7.41 -21.07 -8.68
CA ALA A 193 -6.03 -20.75 -9.00
C ALA A 193 -5.59 -19.45 -8.31
N LEU A 194 -6.41 -18.40 -8.33
CA LEU A 194 -6.13 -17.15 -7.65
C LEU A 194 -6.00 -17.31 -6.13
N MET A 195 -6.84 -18.13 -5.49
CA MET A 195 -6.73 -18.40 -4.06
C MET A 195 -5.47 -19.19 -3.71
N VAL A 196 -5.05 -20.13 -4.56
CA VAL A 196 -3.78 -20.86 -4.39
C VAL A 196 -2.58 -19.94 -4.56
N ILE A 197 -2.59 -19.07 -5.58
CA ILE A 197 -1.56 -18.06 -5.78
C ILE A 197 -1.49 -17.16 -4.55
N LEU A 198 -2.63 -16.62 -4.12
CA LEU A 198 -2.71 -15.74 -2.94
C LEU A 198 -2.19 -16.43 -1.68
N TYR A 199 -2.48 -17.72 -1.48
CA TYR A 199 -1.92 -18.50 -0.38
C TYR A 199 -0.40 -18.60 -0.48
N ALA A 200 0.15 -18.98 -1.65
CA ALA A 200 1.59 -19.14 -1.83
C ALA A 200 2.37 -17.84 -1.58
N PHE A 201 1.81 -16.70 -1.99
CA PHE A 201 2.36 -15.38 -1.66
C PHE A 201 2.22 -15.06 -0.17
N SER A 202 1.01 -15.20 0.38
CA SER A 202 0.70 -14.85 1.77
C SER A 202 1.47 -15.71 2.78
N GLU A 203 1.83 -16.94 2.42
CA GLU A 203 2.57 -17.87 3.28
C GLU A 203 3.97 -17.33 3.57
N ARG A 204 4.63 -16.79 2.54
CA ARG A 204 5.92 -16.11 2.69
C ARG A 204 5.80 -14.91 3.62
N PHE A 205 4.74 -14.12 3.49
CA PHE A 205 4.51 -12.96 4.35
C PHE A 205 4.22 -13.35 5.80
N PHE A 206 3.42 -14.39 6.02
CA PHE A 206 3.08 -14.90 7.35
C PHE A 206 4.29 -15.49 8.05
N THR A 207 5.03 -16.39 7.39
CA THR A 207 6.23 -17.01 7.98
C THR A 207 7.28 -15.97 8.34
N LYS A 208 7.48 -14.94 7.49
CA LYS A 208 8.32 -13.79 7.82
C LYS A 208 7.77 -13.01 9.02
N ALA A 209 6.48 -12.71 9.06
CA ALA A 209 5.87 -11.96 10.16
C ALA A 209 5.92 -12.69 11.50
N TRP A 210 5.69 -14.01 11.48
CA TRP A 210 5.73 -14.88 12.64
C TRP A 210 7.14 -15.02 13.19
N ARG A 211 8.15 -15.24 12.32
CA ARG A 211 9.54 -15.39 12.75
C ARG A 211 10.19 -14.08 13.19
N ARG A 212 9.80 -12.95 12.58
CA ARG A 212 10.46 -11.64 12.77
C ARG A 212 9.71 -10.70 13.73
N ASP A 213 8.62 -11.17 14.35
CA ASP A 213 7.72 -10.40 15.21
C ASP A 213 7.42 -8.99 14.66
N THR A 214 6.86 -8.94 13.44
CA THR A 214 6.68 -7.67 12.74
C THR A 214 5.39 -6.95 13.15
N TYR A 215 5.52 -5.64 13.38
CA TYR A 215 4.43 -4.74 13.76
C TYR A 215 4.12 -3.72 12.67
N GLU A 216 2.87 -3.29 12.61
CA GLU A 216 2.41 -2.14 11.83
C GLU A 216 1.89 -1.05 12.77
N GLY A 217 1.95 0.20 12.31
CA GLY A 217 1.55 1.38 13.09
C GLY A 217 2.65 2.43 13.21
N ILE A 218 2.38 3.46 14.03
CA ILE A 218 3.30 4.59 14.24
C ILE A 218 4.09 4.33 15.52
N GLU A 219 5.40 4.09 15.38
CA GLU A 219 6.27 3.83 16.51
C GLU A 219 6.31 5.04 17.47
N GLY A 220 5.88 4.83 18.72
CA GLY A 220 5.76 5.87 19.76
C GLY A 220 4.34 6.38 20.00
N ASP A 221 3.37 5.88 19.26
CA ASP A 221 1.94 6.10 19.49
C ASP A 221 1.22 4.76 19.71
N PHE A 222 0.90 4.03 18.64
CA PHE A 222 0.26 2.71 18.70
C PHE A 222 0.73 1.80 17.55
N THR A 223 0.97 0.53 17.88
CA THR A 223 1.43 -0.51 16.95
C THR A 223 0.80 -1.86 17.27
N LEU A 224 0.50 -2.67 16.24
CA LEU A 224 -0.07 -4.01 16.37
C LEU A 224 0.76 -5.07 15.63
N PRO A 225 0.83 -6.31 16.15
CA PRO A 225 1.50 -7.40 15.45
C PRO A 225 0.75 -7.74 14.15
N THR A 226 1.48 -7.97 13.06
CA THR A 226 0.88 -8.20 11.73
C THR A 226 0.53 -9.67 11.46
N TRP A 227 1.10 -10.59 12.23
CA TRP A 227 0.90 -12.03 12.00
C TRP A 227 -0.57 -12.49 12.11
N PRO A 228 -1.44 -11.96 13.01
CA PRO A 228 -2.81 -12.43 13.12
C PRO A 228 -3.61 -12.16 11.85
N LEU A 229 -3.44 -10.97 11.27
CA LEU A 229 -4.07 -10.61 10.00
C LEU A 229 -3.59 -11.52 8.87
N LYS A 230 -2.27 -11.73 8.76
CA LYS A 230 -1.69 -12.59 7.72
C LYS A 230 -2.13 -14.04 7.85
N LEU A 231 -2.30 -14.54 9.09
CA LEU A 231 -2.87 -15.85 9.34
C LEU A 231 -4.33 -15.95 8.90
N LEU A 232 -5.16 -14.93 9.19
CA LEU A 232 -6.55 -14.89 8.76
C LEU A 232 -6.68 -14.88 7.24
N ILE A 233 -5.80 -14.16 6.54
CA ILE A 233 -5.73 -14.18 5.07
C ILE A 233 -5.41 -15.60 4.57
N LEU A 234 -4.42 -16.28 5.17
CA LEU A 234 -4.07 -17.66 4.81
C LEU A 234 -5.22 -18.63 5.01
N VAL A 235 -5.85 -18.60 6.19
CA VAL A 235 -6.98 -19.47 6.51
C VAL A 235 -8.14 -19.20 5.55
N GLY A 236 -8.50 -17.93 5.33
CA GLY A 236 -9.54 -17.55 4.39
C GLY A 236 -9.24 -17.99 2.95
N ALA A 237 -7.99 -17.85 2.50
CA ALA A 237 -7.55 -18.29 1.18
C ALA A 237 -7.70 -19.81 1.00
N VAL A 238 -7.28 -20.60 1.99
CA VAL A 238 -7.41 -22.08 1.95
C VAL A 238 -8.89 -22.48 1.91
N VAL A 239 -9.70 -21.94 2.81
CA VAL A 239 -11.12 -22.29 2.91
C VAL A 239 -11.86 -21.87 1.63
N CYS A 240 -11.53 -20.70 1.06
CA CYS A 240 -12.06 -20.26 -0.22
C CYS A 240 -11.59 -21.12 -1.41
N ALA A 241 -10.31 -21.51 -1.46
CA ALA A 241 -9.76 -22.38 -2.49
C ALA A 241 -10.47 -23.74 -2.50
N ILE A 242 -10.70 -24.33 -1.33
CA ILE A 242 -11.46 -25.58 -1.18
C ILE A 242 -12.89 -25.41 -1.70
N GLN A 243 -13.55 -24.30 -1.39
CA GLN A 243 -14.92 -24.04 -1.86
C GLN A 243 -14.96 -23.86 -3.39
N PHE A 244 -14.02 -23.14 -3.99
CA PHE A 244 -13.90 -23.07 -5.45
C PHE A 244 -13.63 -24.44 -6.06
N ALA A 245 -12.74 -25.25 -5.48
CA ALA A 245 -12.46 -26.61 -5.95
C ALA A 245 -13.72 -27.52 -5.90
N ARG A 246 -14.57 -27.37 -4.86
CA ARG A 246 -15.87 -28.06 -4.80
C ARG A 246 -16.78 -27.65 -5.96
N HIS A 247 -16.88 -26.36 -6.26
CA HIS A 247 -17.67 -25.86 -7.40
C HIS A 247 -17.13 -26.33 -8.75
N VAL A 248 -15.81 -26.30 -8.96
CA VAL A 248 -15.16 -26.87 -10.15
C VAL A 248 -15.52 -28.36 -10.31
N GLY A 249 -15.47 -29.14 -9.22
CA GLY A 249 -15.81 -30.56 -9.25
C GLY A 249 -17.28 -30.84 -9.57
N ILE A 250 -18.20 -29.91 -9.27
CA ILE A 250 -19.63 -30.00 -9.65
C ILE A 250 -19.79 -29.65 -11.14
N ASP A 251 -19.17 -28.56 -11.58
CA ASP A 251 -19.26 -28.13 -12.99
C ASP A 251 -18.65 -29.18 -13.93
N PHE A 252 -17.49 -29.75 -13.57
CA PHE A 252 -16.83 -30.77 -14.39
C PHE A 252 -17.65 -32.06 -14.48
N ARG A 253 -18.30 -32.48 -13.38
CA ARG A 253 -19.23 -33.62 -13.39
C ARG A 253 -20.44 -33.34 -14.28
N THR A 254 -20.98 -32.13 -14.22
CA THR A 254 -22.12 -31.70 -15.04
C THR A 254 -21.76 -31.70 -16.52
N ILE A 255 -20.63 -31.09 -16.89
CA ILE A 255 -20.11 -31.08 -18.27
C ILE A 255 -19.86 -32.52 -18.75
N ARG A 256 -19.20 -33.36 -17.94
CA ARG A 256 -18.92 -34.76 -18.30
C ARG A 256 -20.21 -35.57 -18.56
N ASN A 257 -21.23 -35.40 -17.72
CA ASN A 257 -22.50 -36.08 -17.91
C ASN A 257 -23.20 -35.62 -19.20
N LEU A 258 -23.18 -34.32 -19.48
CA LEU A 258 -23.78 -33.77 -20.70
C LEU A 258 -23.03 -34.17 -21.99
N VAL A 259 -21.70 -34.30 -21.94
CA VAL A 259 -20.89 -34.85 -23.05
C VAL A 259 -21.21 -36.34 -23.25
N ARG A 260 -21.33 -37.11 -22.16
CA ARG A 260 -21.68 -38.54 -22.21
C ARG A 260 -23.07 -38.77 -22.81
N GLU A 261 -24.02 -37.86 -22.58
CA GLU A 261 -25.36 -37.87 -23.17
C GLU A 261 -25.40 -37.32 -24.61
N LYS A 262 -24.25 -37.04 -25.25
CA LYS A 262 -24.12 -36.40 -26.58
C LYS A 262 -24.87 -35.06 -26.73
N ARG A 263 -25.18 -34.38 -25.62
CA ARG A 263 -25.80 -33.04 -25.61
C ARG A 263 -24.76 -31.92 -25.80
N LEU A 264 -23.48 -32.28 -25.85
CA LEU A 264 -22.35 -31.37 -25.75
C LEU A 264 -21.13 -31.91 -26.53
N ASP A 265 -20.50 -31.06 -27.35
CA ASP A 265 -19.30 -31.41 -28.11
C ASP A 265 -18.05 -31.43 -27.21
N HIS A 266 -17.05 -32.25 -27.59
CA HIS A 266 -15.82 -32.45 -26.83
C HIS A 266 -15.00 -31.16 -26.64
N GLY A 267 -15.17 -30.16 -27.52
CA GLY A 267 -14.51 -28.85 -27.42
C GLY A 267 -14.87 -28.04 -26.18
N ALA A 268 -16.02 -28.31 -25.53
CA ALA A 268 -16.45 -27.60 -24.33
C ALA A 268 -15.55 -27.87 -23.09
N LEU A 269 -14.82 -28.99 -23.07
CA LEU A 269 -13.86 -29.29 -21.99
C LEU A 269 -12.52 -28.54 -22.14
N VAL A 270 -12.16 -28.15 -23.36
CA VAL A 270 -10.86 -27.54 -23.68
C VAL A 270 -10.83 -26.06 -23.30
N ILE A 271 -11.94 -25.35 -23.52
CA ILE A 271 -12.10 -23.91 -23.27
C ILE A 271 -11.74 -23.50 -21.83
N PRO A 272 -12.28 -24.13 -20.76
CA PRO A 272 -11.95 -23.72 -19.39
C PRO A 272 -10.50 -24.01 -19.00
N VAL A 273 -9.90 -25.08 -19.52
CA VAL A 273 -8.50 -25.43 -19.24
C VAL A 273 -7.56 -24.43 -19.89
N VAL A 274 -7.73 -24.16 -21.19
CA VAL A 274 -6.91 -23.20 -21.94
C VAL A 274 -7.10 -21.78 -21.39
N GLY A 275 -8.35 -21.38 -21.11
CA GLY A 275 -8.65 -20.08 -20.52
C GLY A 275 -7.94 -19.88 -19.17
N THR A 276 -7.89 -20.90 -18.33
CA THR A 276 -7.20 -20.80 -17.04
C THR A 276 -5.68 -20.74 -17.19
N ILE A 277 -5.10 -21.47 -18.15
CA ILE A 277 -3.66 -21.38 -18.45
C ILE A 277 -3.30 -19.97 -18.92
N VAL A 278 -4.10 -19.36 -19.81
CA VAL A 278 -3.88 -17.99 -20.30
C VAL A 278 -3.98 -16.97 -19.17
N VAL A 279 -5.00 -17.07 -18.33
CA VAL A 279 -5.16 -16.18 -17.17
C VAL A 279 -4.03 -16.40 -16.16
N GLY A 280 -3.65 -17.65 -15.88
CA GLY A 280 -2.52 -18.00 -15.02
C GLY A 280 -1.19 -17.41 -15.51
N LEU A 281 -0.93 -17.46 -16.83
CA LEU A 281 0.24 -16.83 -17.46
C LEU A 281 0.20 -15.30 -17.38
N ALA A 282 -0.99 -14.70 -17.51
CA ALA A 282 -1.16 -13.25 -17.34
C ALA A 282 -0.88 -12.82 -15.89
N PHE A 283 -1.37 -13.56 -14.90
CA PHE A 283 -1.09 -13.30 -13.47
C PHE A 283 0.37 -13.57 -13.10
N TYR A 284 1.00 -14.62 -13.63
CA TYR A 284 2.44 -14.87 -13.49
C TYR A 284 3.28 -13.71 -14.05
N SER A 285 2.78 -13.04 -15.10
CA SER A 285 3.44 -11.87 -15.68
C SER A 285 3.24 -10.59 -14.84
N LEU A 286 2.17 -10.51 -14.04
CA LEU A 286 1.84 -9.38 -13.16
C LEU A 286 2.56 -9.38 -11.81
N ASP A 287 3.13 -10.51 -11.40
CA ASP A 287 3.98 -10.64 -10.20
C ASP A 287 5.09 -9.57 -10.14
N LYS A 288 5.50 -9.04 -11.29
CA LYS A 288 6.68 -8.19 -11.43
C LYS A 288 6.55 -6.73 -10.97
N PHE A 289 5.53 -6.33 -10.20
CA PHE A 289 5.13 -4.90 -10.13
C PHE A 289 5.07 -4.17 -8.77
N PHE A 290 5.36 -4.74 -7.58
CA PHE A 290 5.15 -4.00 -6.31
C PHE A 290 6.39 -3.76 -5.42
N GLY A 291 6.60 -2.49 -5.06
CA GLY A 291 7.80 -1.93 -4.40
C GLY A 291 8.17 -2.45 -3.01
N PHE A 292 9.42 -2.13 -2.62
CA PHE A 292 10.25 -2.71 -1.55
C PHE A 292 10.43 -4.22 -1.65
N SER A 293 9.33 -4.99 -1.57
CA SER A 293 9.34 -6.44 -1.72
C SER A 293 9.77 -6.88 -3.11
N ALA A 294 9.50 -6.12 -4.18
CA ALA A 294 10.03 -6.45 -5.51
C ALA A 294 11.56 -6.43 -5.59
N VAL A 295 12.26 -5.60 -4.80
CA VAL A 295 13.73 -5.59 -4.80
C VAL A 295 14.27 -6.73 -3.96
N GLU A 296 13.68 -6.96 -2.79
CA GLU A 296 13.94 -8.15 -1.97
C GLU A 296 13.74 -9.45 -2.79
N GLU A 297 12.65 -9.54 -3.57
CA GLU A 297 12.26 -10.71 -4.36
C GLU A 297 12.99 -10.84 -5.71
N GLY A 298 13.91 -9.92 -6.03
CA GLY A 298 14.70 -9.94 -7.27
C GLY A 298 13.92 -9.60 -8.55
N ILE A 299 12.64 -9.26 -8.41
CA ILE A 299 11.76 -8.79 -9.49
C ILE A 299 12.28 -7.47 -10.08
N ALA A 300 12.64 -6.52 -9.21
CA ALA A 300 13.27 -5.26 -9.55
C ALA A 300 14.73 -5.30 -9.09
N GLN A 301 15.67 -5.00 -9.99
CA GLN A 301 17.09 -5.11 -9.68
C GLN A 301 17.59 -3.93 -8.83
N VAL A 302 17.03 -2.74 -9.02
CA VAL A 302 17.43 -1.50 -8.34
C VAL A 302 16.20 -0.82 -7.74
N GLY A 303 16.30 -0.42 -6.48
CA GLY A 303 15.26 0.27 -5.72
C GLY A 303 15.62 1.69 -5.35
N LEU A 304 14.63 2.59 -5.42
CA LEU A 304 14.64 3.83 -4.66
C LEU A 304 13.64 3.69 -3.51
N ILE A 305 14.17 3.35 -2.33
CA ILE A 305 13.39 3.06 -1.13
C ILE A 305 13.17 4.34 -0.34
N LEU A 306 11.93 4.60 0.08
CA LEU A 306 11.61 5.71 0.98
C LEU A 306 11.58 5.22 2.43
N LYS A 307 12.60 5.56 3.20
CA LYS A 307 12.90 4.97 4.50
C LYS A 307 11.81 5.23 5.55
N ASN A 308 11.13 6.37 5.46
CA ASN A 308 10.07 6.77 6.39
C ASN A 308 8.75 6.00 6.20
N PHE A 309 8.58 5.30 5.08
CA PHE A 309 7.40 4.46 4.82
C PHE A 309 7.63 3.00 5.21
N GLU A 310 8.84 2.64 5.66
CA GLU A 310 9.20 1.29 6.06
C GLU A 310 9.68 1.24 7.53
N PRO A 311 8.98 1.88 8.51
CA PRO A 311 9.49 2.00 9.87
C PRO A 311 9.67 0.64 10.56
N SER A 312 8.88 -0.37 10.20
CA SER A 312 9.00 -1.71 10.75
C SER A 312 10.24 -2.45 10.24
N LYS A 313 10.60 -2.30 8.96
CA LYS A 313 11.76 -2.97 8.33
C LYS A 313 13.06 -2.19 8.52
N LEU A 314 12.99 -0.86 8.43
CA LEU A 314 14.10 0.06 8.52
C LEU A 314 14.02 0.88 9.81
N ALA A 315 13.90 0.19 10.94
CA ALA A 315 13.65 0.81 12.24
C ALA A 315 14.77 1.78 12.66
N LEU A 316 16.03 1.46 12.37
CA LEU A 316 17.18 2.34 12.67
C LEU A 316 17.23 3.59 11.78
N GLU A 317 16.51 3.62 10.64
CA GLU A 317 16.50 4.76 9.71
C GLU A 317 15.55 5.90 10.14
N GLN A 318 14.78 5.70 11.21
CA GLN A 318 13.83 6.72 11.70
C GLN A 318 14.50 7.85 12.50
N PHE A 319 15.83 7.79 12.70
CA PHE A 319 16.57 8.72 13.57
C PHE A 319 16.35 10.20 13.21
N ASN A 320 16.20 10.56 11.92
CA ASN A 320 15.90 11.93 11.47
C ASN A 320 14.56 12.47 12.00
N TYR A 321 13.55 11.61 12.13
CA TYR A 321 12.21 12.04 12.54
C TYR A 321 12.07 12.18 14.05
N VAL A 322 12.91 11.47 14.81
CA VAL A 322 12.96 11.55 16.28
C VAL A 322 14.00 12.56 16.78
N THR A 323 14.71 13.23 15.87
CA THR A 323 15.67 14.31 16.17
C THR A 323 15.35 15.59 15.40
N PRO A 324 14.12 16.15 15.52
CA PRO A 324 13.77 17.36 14.79
C PRO A 324 14.64 18.57 15.20
N PHE A 325 14.66 19.58 14.34
CA PHE A 325 15.38 20.86 14.54
C PHE A 325 16.92 20.72 14.59
N VAL A 326 17.47 19.69 13.97
CA VAL A 326 18.89 19.67 13.59
C VAL A 326 19.02 20.38 12.23
N GLY A 327 19.78 21.47 12.22
CA GLY A 327 19.79 22.49 11.17
C GLY A 327 20.72 22.20 10.00
N HIS A 328 21.00 20.94 9.69
CA HIS A 328 21.86 20.55 8.56
C HIS A 328 21.13 20.78 7.23
N ASP A 329 21.91 21.08 6.19
CA ASP A 329 21.40 21.09 4.82
C ASP A 329 21.40 19.68 4.19
N SER A 330 20.87 19.57 2.96
CA SER A 330 20.84 18.33 2.18
C SER A 330 22.21 17.66 2.02
N VAL A 331 23.25 18.44 1.67
CA VAL A 331 24.59 17.93 1.40
C VAL A 331 25.26 17.46 2.69
N GLN A 332 25.10 18.22 3.77
CA GLN A 332 25.52 17.85 5.10
C GLN A 332 24.80 16.55 5.54
N MET A 333 23.48 16.43 5.35
CA MET A 333 22.75 15.21 5.71
C MET A 333 23.29 13.96 5.03
N ILE A 334 23.55 14.05 3.73
CA ILE A 334 24.08 12.93 2.94
C ILE A 334 25.45 12.52 3.46
N THR A 335 26.27 13.49 3.84
CA THR A 335 27.61 13.26 4.40
C THR A 335 27.53 12.65 5.79
N ILE A 336 26.62 13.16 6.65
CA ILE A 336 26.34 12.62 7.98
C ILE A 336 25.90 11.16 7.89
N ASP A 337 24.89 10.84 7.06
CA ASP A 337 24.40 9.47 6.87
C ASP A 337 25.52 8.52 6.38
N ARG A 338 26.34 8.97 5.40
CA ARG A 338 27.49 8.19 4.92
C ARG A 338 28.49 7.89 6.04
N ASN A 339 28.83 8.88 6.87
CA ASN A 339 29.78 8.70 7.97
C ASN A 339 29.19 7.85 9.11
N MET A 340 27.92 8.05 9.43
CA MET A 340 27.19 7.24 10.42
C MET A 340 27.21 5.76 10.04
N ARG A 341 26.96 5.42 8.77
CA ARG A 341 26.99 4.02 8.30
C ARG A 341 28.34 3.34 8.47
N LYS A 342 29.44 4.10 8.50
CA LYS A 342 30.78 3.56 8.81
C LYS A 342 30.93 3.24 10.31
N ARG A 343 30.29 4.03 11.18
CA ARG A 343 30.35 3.87 12.66
C ARG A 343 29.29 2.91 13.20
N VAL A 344 28.18 2.77 12.48
CA VAL A 344 27.02 1.95 12.84
C VAL A 344 26.71 1.01 11.66
N PRO A 345 27.51 -0.05 11.46
CA PRO A 345 27.31 -0.99 10.36
C PRO A 345 25.94 -1.68 10.39
N GLU A 346 25.29 -1.70 11.55
CA GLU A 346 23.93 -2.23 11.74
C GLU A 346 22.89 -1.51 10.84
N LEU A 347 23.13 -0.25 10.47
CA LEU A 347 22.29 0.47 9.50
C LEU A 347 22.28 -0.21 8.11
N ASN A 348 23.43 -0.69 7.64
CA ASN A 348 23.52 -1.39 6.37
C ASN A 348 23.10 -2.86 6.50
N LYS A 349 23.34 -3.47 7.67
CA LYS A 349 22.92 -4.85 7.96
C LYS A 349 21.41 -5.01 7.83
N LEU A 350 20.62 -4.01 8.26
CA LEU A 350 19.17 -4.04 8.08
C LEU A 350 18.76 -4.23 6.62
N TYR A 351 19.43 -3.59 5.65
CA TYR A 351 19.09 -3.80 4.23
C TYR A 351 19.47 -5.21 3.76
N ALA A 352 20.61 -5.72 4.23
CA ALA A 352 21.05 -7.06 3.88
C ALA A 352 20.08 -8.15 4.40
N GLU A 353 19.37 -7.91 5.51
CA GLU A 353 18.31 -8.81 6.01
C GLU A 353 17.06 -8.89 5.11
N TYR A 354 16.94 -7.95 4.16
CA TYR A 354 15.90 -7.90 3.12
C TYR A 354 16.49 -7.98 1.72
N ASP A 355 17.59 -8.74 1.56
CA ASP A 355 18.23 -9.06 0.28
C ASP A 355 18.54 -7.81 -0.55
N GLN A 356 19.00 -6.76 0.13
CA GLN A 356 19.33 -5.48 -0.47
C GLN A 356 20.71 -4.97 -0.08
N VAL A 357 21.49 -4.61 -1.09
CA VAL A 357 22.75 -3.87 -0.96
C VAL A 357 22.45 -2.38 -1.02
N PHE A 358 22.66 -1.69 0.10
CA PHE A 358 22.58 -0.23 0.18
C PHE A 358 23.75 0.43 -0.57
N LEU A 359 23.45 1.41 -1.43
CA LEU A 359 24.46 2.18 -2.15
C LEU A 359 24.63 3.59 -1.60
N GLN A 360 23.55 4.38 -1.57
CA GLN A 360 23.60 5.78 -1.18
C GLN A 360 22.23 6.30 -0.73
N SER A 361 22.22 7.20 0.26
CA SER A 361 21.01 7.94 0.65
C SER A 361 20.81 9.18 -0.23
N GLY A 362 19.55 9.46 -0.54
CA GLY A 362 19.11 10.80 -0.93
C GLY A 362 18.69 11.62 0.29
N SER A 363 18.44 12.90 0.07
CA SER A 363 17.93 13.81 1.11
C SER A 363 16.66 14.48 0.66
N SER A 364 15.78 14.79 1.59
CA SER A 364 14.61 15.64 1.35
C SER A 364 14.80 17.02 2.00
N PRO A 365 14.30 18.08 1.36
CA PRO A 365 14.28 19.42 1.96
C PRO A 365 13.60 19.42 3.33
N PRO A 366 13.89 20.42 4.18
CA PRO A 366 13.26 20.51 5.49
C PRO A 366 11.74 20.57 5.37
N MET A 367 11.05 19.85 6.26
CA MET A 367 9.60 20.03 6.41
C MET A 367 9.33 21.41 7.03
N GLN A 368 8.37 22.11 6.45
CA GLN A 368 7.84 23.38 6.95
C GLN A 368 6.40 23.18 7.41
N LEU A 369 5.78 24.21 7.98
CA LEU A 369 4.39 24.16 8.38
C LEU A 369 3.53 25.03 7.47
N PHE A 370 2.60 24.42 6.74
CA PHE A 370 1.55 25.14 6.00
C PHE A 370 0.25 25.13 6.81
N THR A 371 -0.33 26.29 7.05
CA THR A 371 -1.53 26.47 7.90
C THR A 371 -2.52 27.46 7.29
N LYS A 372 -3.79 27.38 7.72
CA LYS A 372 -4.84 28.39 7.43
C LYS A 372 -4.66 29.68 8.23
N PHE A 373 -3.88 29.65 9.30
CA PHE A 373 -3.70 30.72 10.28
C PHE A 373 -2.21 31.02 10.49
N PRO A 374 -1.82 32.22 10.93
CA PRO A 374 -0.41 32.52 11.16
C PRO A 374 0.12 31.77 12.39
N VAL A 375 1.29 31.13 12.23
CA VAL A 375 2.03 30.50 13.35
C VAL A 375 3.35 31.23 13.53
N ARG A 376 3.48 32.02 14.60
CA ARG A 376 4.69 32.78 14.95
C ARG A 376 5.49 32.11 16.06
N LYS A 377 4.81 31.41 16.97
CA LYS A 377 5.35 30.61 18.07
C LYS A 377 4.61 29.27 18.18
N PHE A 378 5.19 28.27 18.82
CA PHE A 378 4.56 26.95 18.86
C PHE A 378 3.22 26.94 19.62
N GLU A 379 3.01 27.87 20.55
CA GLU A 379 1.75 28.00 21.30
C GLU A 379 0.58 28.45 20.43
N ASP A 380 0.84 29.07 19.27
CA ASP A 380 -0.22 29.45 18.32
C ASP A 380 -0.92 28.22 17.73
N LEU A 381 -0.34 27.03 17.89
CA LEU A 381 -0.96 25.76 17.47
C LEU A 381 -2.01 25.24 18.45
N LYS A 382 -2.11 25.83 19.65
CA LYS A 382 -3.01 25.35 20.70
C LYS A 382 -4.47 25.37 20.23
N GLY A 383 -5.13 24.22 20.31
CA GLY A 383 -6.54 24.08 19.92
C GLY A 383 -6.77 23.87 18.42
N HIS A 384 -5.74 24.02 17.58
CA HIS A 384 -5.83 23.73 16.16
C HIS A 384 -5.61 22.25 15.87
N LYS A 385 -6.36 21.73 14.89
CA LYS A 385 -6.14 20.40 14.34
C LYS A 385 -5.03 20.48 13.31
N ILE A 386 -3.97 19.70 13.45
CA ILE A 386 -2.85 19.66 12.49
C ILE A 386 -2.71 18.24 11.98
N GLY A 387 -2.84 18.09 10.66
CA GLY A 387 -2.62 16.81 10.00
C GLY A 387 -1.12 16.49 9.98
N ALA A 388 -0.74 15.23 10.21
CA ALA A 388 0.63 14.78 9.98
C ALA A 388 0.68 13.27 9.72
N SER A 389 1.60 12.84 8.84
CA SER A 389 1.88 11.43 8.58
C SER A 389 2.91 10.91 9.57
N GLY A 390 2.65 9.70 10.09
CA GLY A 390 3.65 8.91 10.81
C GLY A 390 4.35 9.69 11.93
N SER A 391 5.67 9.54 11.98
CA SER A 391 6.54 10.14 12.98
C SER A 391 6.56 11.68 13.00
N MET A 392 6.07 12.36 11.95
CA MET A 392 5.97 13.83 11.95
C MET A 392 4.93 14.34 12.95
N GLY A 393 3.94 13.50 13.31
CA GLY A 393 2.97 13.83 14.37
C GLY A 393 3.65 14.06 15.73
N LEU A 394 4.79 13.41 15.98
CA LEU A 394 5.56 13.56 17.22
C LEU A 394 6.04 15.00 17.44
N TRP A 395 6.23 15.78 16.37
CA TRP A 395 6.69 17.18 16.42
C TRP A 395 5.62 18.14 16.97
N LEU A 396 4.38 17.67 17.09
CA LEU A 396 3.24 18.42 17.62
C LEU A 396 2.99 18.13 19.11
N ARG A 397 3.68 17.14 19.70
CA ARG A 397 3.53 16.82 21.13
C ARG A 397 3.85 18.04 21.99
N ASN A 398 3.11 18.21 23.08
CA ASN A 398 3.26 19.31 24.04
C ASN A 398 3.07 20.74 23.49
N THR A 399 2.64 20.91 22.23
CA THR A 399 2.30 22.21 21.63
C THR A 399 0.87 22.66 21.92
N GLY A 400 -0.01 21.71 22.27
CA GLY A 400 -1.45 21.95 22.43
C GLY A 400 -2.25 21.78 21.14
N ALA A 401 -1.61 21.48 20.01
CA ALA A 401 -2.29 21.04 18.79
C ALA A 401 -2.95 19.67 18.98
N VAL A 402 -4.04 19.46 18.25
CA VAL A 402 -4.65 18.15 18.06
C VAL A 402 -4.07 17.55 16.80
N TRP A 403 -3.24 16.51 16.96
CA TRP A 403 -2.72 15.79 15.81
C TRP A 403 -3.81 14.92 15.17
N VAL A 404 -3.99 15.08 13.87
CA VAL A 404 -4.82 14.21 13.04
C VAL A 404 -3.92 13.38 12.13
N SER A 405 -3.95 12.06 12.27
CA SER A 405 -3.23 11.17 11.34
C SER A 405 -3.83 11.29 9.94
N SER A 406 -3.05 11.72 8.95
CA SER A 406 -3.45 11.79 7.55
C SER A 406 -2.24 11.66 6.61
N SER A 407 -2.52 11.51 5.32
CA SER A 407 -1.54 11.50 4.24
C SER A 407 -1.32 12.88 3.66
N MET A 408 -0.05 13.21 3.43
CA MET A 408 0.35 14.44 2.77
C MET A 408 -0.27 14.62 1.37
N LEU A 409 -0.56 13.50 0.68
CA LEU A 409 -1.24 13.48 -0.61
C LEU A 409 -2.66 14.06 -0.54
N ASN A 410 -3.34 13.89 0.58
CA ASN A 410 -4.70 14.37 0.79
C ASN A 410 -4.74 15.80 1.36
N SER A 411 -3.57 16.43 1.57
CA SER A 411 -3.48 17.71 2.28
C SER A 411 -4.34 18.83 1.70
N PHE A 412 -4.55 18.89 0.38
CA PHE A 412 -5.51 19.84 -0.20
C PHE A 412 -6.94 19.56 0.24
N THR A 413 -7.42 18.33 0.02
CA THR A 413 -8.81 17.94 0.27
C THR A 413 -9.15 17.99 1.75
N ASP A 414 -8.28 17.48 2.61
CA ASP A 414 -8.53 17.38 4.04
C ASP A 414 -8.51 18.76 4.73
N ILE A 415 -7.58 19.63 4.31
CA ILE A 415 -7.57 21.03 4.78
C ILE A 415 -8.81 21.76 4.27
N LYS A 416 -9.16 21.60 2.99
CA LYS A 416 -10.37 22.23 2.41
C LYS A 416 -11.63 21.83 3.16
N ASN A 417 -11.78 20.54 3.47
CA ASN A 417 -12.95 19.97 4.13
C ASN A 417 -12.97 20.20 5.65
N GLY A 418 -11.92 20.82 6.22
CA GLY A 418 -11.88 21.16 7.64
C GLY A 418 -11.56 19.98 8.56
N LEU A 419 -11.00 18.88 8.03
CA LEU A 419 -10.51 17.78 8.86
C LEU A 419 -9.35 18.25 9.77
N TYR A 420 -8.49 19.12 9.23
CA TYR A 420 -7.45 19.83 9.97
C TYR A 420 -7.10 21.19 9.31
N ASP A 421 -6.38 22.04 10.04
CA ASP A 421 -6.10 23.43 9.69
C ASP A 421 -4.71 23.65 9.07
N GLY A 422 -3.85 22.64 9.10
CA GLY A 422 -2.50 22.71 8.55
C GLY A 422 -1.78 21.37 8.55
N TYR A 423 -0.61 21.35 7.92
CA TYR A 423 0.17 20.13 7.69
C TYR A 423 1.68 20.43 7.60
N PRO A 424 2.56 19.62 8.25
CA PRO A 424 4.00 19.65 8.01
C PRO A 424 4.37 19.10 6.63
N ILE A 425 4.83 19.96 5.72
CA ILE A 425 5.17 19.61 4.33
C ILE A 425 6.24 20.55 3.80
N SER A 426 7.15 20.04 2.96
CA SER A 426 8.18 20.86 2.30
C SER A 426 7.60 21.70 1.16
N GLU A 427 8.25 22.82 0.83
CA GLU A 427 7.76 23.70 -0.24
C GLU A 427 7.71 23.01 -1.61
N VAL A 428 8.62 22.05 -1.86
CA VAL A 428 8.66 21.25 -3.09
C VAL A 428 7.41 20.38 -3.25
N LEU A 429 6.84 19.89 -2.15
CA LEU A 429 5.69 18.98 -2.16
C LEU A 429 4.37 19.71 -1.96
N ALA A 430 4.36 20.82 -1.21
CA ALA A 430 3.19 21.67 -1.03
C ALA A 430 2.67 22.25 -2.36
N PHE A 431 3.55 22.48 -3.32
CA PHE A 431 3.18 23.00 -4.64
C PHE A 431 2.38 22.00 -5.48
N PRO A 432 2.90 20.81 -5.85
CA PRO A 432 2.15 19.85 -6.66
C PRO A 432 0.90 19.31 -5.96
N TYR A 433 0.91 19.20 -4.62
CA TYR A 433 -0.29 18.80 -3.86
C TYR A 433 -1.27 19.94 -3.62
N LYS A 434 -0.98 21.15 -4.12
CA LYS A 434 -1.82 22.34 -4.00
C LYS A 434 -2.16 22.72 -2.55
N THR A 435 -1.42 22.23 -1.56
CA THR A 435 -1.65 22.50 -0.13
C THR A 435 -1.71 24.01 0.13
N TYR A 436 -0.86 24.78 -0.56
CA TYR A 436 -0.77 26.23 -0.48
C TYR A 436 -2.02 26.99 -0.99
N GLU A 437 -2.93 26.33 -1.71
CA GLU A 437 -4.19 26.93 -2.15
C GLU A 437 -5.20 27.05 -1.01
N VAL A 438 -5.14 26.13 -0.04
CA VAL A 438 -6.06 26.04 1.10
C VAL A 438 -5.39 26.39 2.44
N ALA A 439 -4.07 26.34 2.52
CA ALA A 439 -3.25 26.74 3.67
C ALA A 439 -2.30 27.89 3.27
N LYS A 440 -2.70 29.14 3.54
CA LYS A 440 -2.04 30.35 3.03
C LYS A 440 -0.88 30.86 3.88
N TYR A 441 -0.57 30.23 5.01
CA TYR A 441 0.54 30.62 5.87
C TYR A 441 1.62 29.54 5.82
N LEU A 442 2.75 29.87 5.20
CA LEU A 442 3.96 29.06 5.23
C LEU A 442 4.86 29.56 6.37
N THR A 443 4.91 28.81 7.46
CA THR A 443 5.89 29.02 8.54
C THR A 443 7.06 28.07 8.31
N ARG A 444 8.24 28.64 8.04
CA ARG A 444 9.49 27.88 7.89
C ARG A 444 10.03 27.48 9.26
N THR A 445 9.45 26.43 9.81
CA THR A 445 9.83 25.82 11.09
C THR A 445 11.17 25.09 11.01
N ARG A 446 11.56 24.61 9.82
CA ARG A 446 12.77 23.80 9.60
C ARG A 446 12.85 22.63 10.59
N PHE A 447 11.84 21.75 10.56
CA PHE A 447 11.82 20.54 11.41
C PHE A 447 13.02 19.60 11.15
N GLY A 448 13.81 19.84 10.10
CA GLY A 448 15.08 19.18 9.80
C GLY A 448 15.07 18.60 8.39
N VAL A 449 16.23 18.55 7.74
CA VAL A 449 16.43 17.76 6.52
C VAL A 449 16.45 16.28 6.88
N SER A 450 15.88 15.43 6.04
CA SER A 450 15.85 13.98 6.29
C SER A 450 16.60 13.21 5.21
N ALA A 451 17.32 12.15 5.59
CA ALA A 451 17.88 11.18 4.64
C ALA A 451 16.80 10.21 4.15
N THR A 452 15.81 10.74 3.44
CA THR A 452 14.51 10.09 3.24
C THR A 452 14.53 8.94 2.25
N SER A 453 15.44 8.94 1.27
CA SER A 453 15.51 7.88 0.26
C SER A 453 16.82 7.10 0.33
N ALA A 454 16.79 5.84 -0.08
CA ALA A 454 17.94 4.96 -0.24
C ALA A 454 17.94 4.35 -1.64
N ILE A 455 19.06 4.43 -2.33
CA ILE A 455 19.30 3.61 -3.52
C ILE A 455 19.81 2.25 -3.05
N THR A 456 19.09 1.20 -3.43
CA THR A 456 19.43 -0.19 -3.09
C THR A 456 19.47 -1.04 -4.35
N VAL A 457 20.20 -2.16 -4.30
CA VAL A 457 20.24 -3.18 -5.35
C VAL A 457 19.94 -4.52 -4.72
N ASN A 458 19.18 -5.39 -5.38
CA ASN A 458 18.99 -6.77 -4.91
C ASN A 458 20.36 -7.47 -4.70
N THR A 459 20.50 -8.25 -3.63
CA THR A 459 21.77 -8.89 -3.25
C THR A 459 22.28 -9.86 -4.32
N ASP A 460 21.43 -10.73 -4.86
CA ASP A 460 21.84 -11.70 -5.88
C ASP A 460 22.28 -10.98 -7.15
N THR A 461 21.48 -10.00 -7.57
CA THR A 461 21.82 -9.14 -8.72
C THR A 461 23.16 -8.43 -8.52
N TRP A 462 23.43 -7.92 -7.31
CA TRP A 462 24.71 -7.28 -6.99
C TRP A 462 25.89 -8.26 -7.06
N ASN A 463 25.69 -9.48 -6.57
CA ASN A 463 26.72 -10.51 -6.56
C ASN A 463 27.04 -11.04 -7.97
N ASP A 464 26.02 -11.17 -8.82
CA ASP A 464 26.14 -11.59 -10.22
C ASP A 464 26.82 -10.54 -11.10
N MET A 465 26.76 -9.26 -10.73
CA MET A 465 27.42 -8.19 -11.49
C MET A 465 28.96 -8.37 -11.50
N PRO A 466 29.62 -8.20 -12.65
CA PRO A 466 31.07 -8.08 -12.69
C PRO A 466 31.57 -6.93 -11.80
N LYS A 467 32.79 -7.06 -11.26
CA LYS A 467 33.38 -6.06 -10.37
C LYS A 467 33.33 -4.64 -10.95
N HIS A 468 33.67 -4.48 -12.23
CA HIS A 468 33.65 -3.16 -12.88
C HIS A 468 32.25 -2.51 -12.87
N ALA A 469 31.19 -3.30 -13.02
CA ALA A 469 29.82 -2.80 -12.96
C ALA A 469 29.47 -2.37 -11.54
N ARG A 470 29.80 -3.19 -10.52
CA ARG A 470 29.62 -2.82 -9.11
C ARG A 470 30.33 -1.51 -8.74
N ASP A 471 31.57 -1.34 -9.22
CA ASP A 471 32.35 -0.13 -8.98
C ASP A 471 31.66 1.10 -9.59
N ILE A 472 31.22 1.02 -10.86
CA ILE A 472 30.45 2.09 -11.51
C ILE A 472 29.16 2.43 -10.75
N PHE A 473 28.41 1.42 -10.30
CA PHE A 473 27.19 1.64 -9.51
C PHE A 473 27.49 2.41 -8.22
N ARG A 474 28.57 2.05 -7.50
CA ARG A 474 28.97 2.77 -6.29
C ARG A 474 29.37 4.20 -6.58
N ASP A 475 30.16 4.41 -7.62
CA ASP A 475 30.69 5.72 -8.00
C ASP A 475 29.56 6.67 -8.43
N VAL A 476 28.67 6.22 -9.32
CA VAL A 476 27.54 7.02 -9.79
C VAL A 476 26.56 7.31 -8.66
N ALA A 477 26.30 6.33 -7.78
CA ALA A 477 25.40 6.52 -6.66
C ALA A 477 25.86 7.66 -5.73
N GLN A 478 27.17 7.91 -5.57
CA GLN A 478 27.66 9.00 -4.72
C GLN A 478 27.16 10.39 -5.15
N ASN A 479 26.88 10.58 -6.44
CA ASN A 479 26.42 11.86 -6.98
C ASN A 479 24.92 12.11 -6.76
N TYR A 480 24.14 11.05 -6.50
CA TYR A 480 22.68 11.11 -6.43
C TYR A 480 22.16 12.22 -5.51
N GLY A 481 22.70 12.29 -4.29
CA GLY A 481 22.22 13.24 -3.30
C GLY A 481 22.51 14.70 -3.68
N ALA A 482 23.65 14.97 -4.33
CA ALA A 482 23.99 16.31 -4.82
C ALA A 482 23.07 16.74 -5.98
N TRP A 483 22.80 15.83 -6.92
CA TRP A 483 21.87 16.06 -8.02
C TRP A 483 20.46 16.35 -7.52
N GLN A 484 19.95 15.52 -6.60
CA GLN A 484 18.64 15.72 -5.98
C GLN A 484 18.55 17.09 -5.32
N SER A 485 19.54 17.46 -4.51
CA SER A 485 19.56 18.76 -3.82
C SER A 485 19.59 19.94 -4.80
N GLY A 486 20.33 19.84 -5.91
CA GLY A 486 20.34 20.86 -6.95
C GLY A 486 18.96 21.08 -7.58
N ILE A 487 18.28 19.99 -7.92
CA ILE A 487 16.92 20.01 -8.47
C ILE A 487 15.93 20.63 -7.47
N ASP A 488 15.99 20.20 -6.20
CA ASP A 488 15.07 20.66 -5.17
C ASP A 488 15.26 22.15 -4.87
N ARG A 489 16.49 22.66 -4.79
CA ARG A 489 16.74 24.10 -4.61
C ARG A 489 16.12 24.94 -5.73
N GLY A 490 16.28 24.50 -6.98
CA GLY A 490 15.66 25.16 -8.14
C GLY A 490 14.13 25.19 -8.03
N LYS A 491 13.52 24.08 -7.63
CA LYS A 491 12.08 23.96 -7.42
C LYS A 491 11.57 24.84 -6.28
N ILE A 492 12.25 24.84 -5.13
CA ILE A 492 11.84 25.66 -3.96
C ILE A 492 11.76 27.13 -4.34
N ASN A 493 12.80 27.68 -4.98
CA ASN A 493 12.82 29.08 -5.37
C ASN A 493 11.67 29.44 -6.31
N LYS A 494 11.45 28.61 -7.34
CA LYS A 494 10.36 28.79 -8.31
C LYS A 494 8.99 28.68 -7.63
N PHE A 495 8.75 27.61 -6.88
CA PHE A 495 7.46 27.31 -6.28
C PHE A 495 7.07 28.32 -5.21
N VAL A 496 8.00 28.71 -4.33
CA VAL A 496 7.74 29.74 -3.31
C VAL A 496 7.43 31.08 -3.98
N GLY A 497 8.10 31.44 -5.08
CA GLY A 497 7.78 32.64 -5.86
C GLY A 497 6.34 32.64 -6.38
N ILE A 498 5.87 31.51 -6.93
CA ILE A 498 4.49 31.35 -7.40
C ILE A 498 3.50 31.37 -6.23
N MET A 499 3.80 30.65 -5.15
CA MET A 499 2.97 30.62 -3.94
C MET A 499 2.75 32.03 -3.37
N LYS A 500 3.81 32.85 -3.26
CA LYS A 500 3.71 34.24 -2.81
C LYS A 500 2.79 35.06 -3.71
N LYS A 501 2.93 34.94 -5.05
CA LYS A 501 2.02 35.59 -6.01
C LYS A 501 0.56 35.14 -5.86
N LYS A 502 0.34 33.89 -5.43
CA LYS A 502 -0.98 33.32 -5.10
C LYS A 502 -1.42 33.58 -3.63
N GLY A 503 -0.83 34.58 -2.97
CA GLY A 503 -1.26 35.07 -1.66
C GLY A 503 -0.72 34.29 -0.45
N VAL A 504 0.29 33.42 -0.63
CA VAL A 504 0.91 32.72 0.51
C VAL A 504 1.83 33.66 1.27
N LYS A 505 1.59 33.78 2.57
CA LYS A 505 2.41 34.56 3.50
C LYS A 505 3.51 33.66 4.06
N VAL A 506 4.76 34.05 3.84
CA VAL A 506 5.94 33.30 4.30
C VAL A 506 6.49 33.95 5.57
N PHE A 507 6.67 33.16 6.61
CA PHE A 507 7.29 33.56 7.87
C PHE A 507 8.46 32.63 8.20
N ASP A 508 9.64 33.18 8.41
CA ASP A 508 10.82 32.42 8.85
C ASP A 508 10.88 32.39 10.37
N MET A 509 10.71 31.20 10.97
CA MET A 509 10.69 31.06 12.43
C MET A 509 12.07 31.38 13.03
N PRO A 510 12.18 32.26 14.03
CA PRO A 510 13.45 32.59 14.67
C PRO A 510 14.15 31.37 15.29
N VAL A 511 15.48 31.37 15.31
CA VAL A 511 16.29 30.28 15.92
C VAL A 511 15.91 30.05 17.39
N ALA A 512 15.72 31.13 18.15
CA ALA A 512 15.31 31.05 19.55
C ALA A 512 13.97 30.33 19.72
N GLU A 513 13.01 30.59 18.83
CA GLU A 513 11.69 29.95 18.88
C GLU A 513 11.75 28.47 18.51
N ARG A 514 12.54 28.12 17.48
CA ARG A 514 12.81 26.70 17.16
C ARG A 514 13.44 25.96 18.34
N LYS A 515 14.35 26.60 19.08
CA LYS A 515 14.95 26.04 20.30
C LYS A 515 13.90 25.85 21.40
N ARG A 516 13.04 26.85 21.66
CA ARG A 516 11.95 26.73 22.63
C ARG A 516 11.04 25.56 22.29
N TRP A 517 10.66 25.41 21.02
CA TRP A 517 9.85 24.29 20.56
C TRP A 517 10.57 22.95 20.75
N ALA A 518 11.83 22.82 20.33
CA ALA A 518 12.60 21.59 20.50
C ALA A 518 12.72 21.15 21.97
N MET A 519 12.90 22.08 22.90
CA MET A 519 12.97 21.82 24.35
C MET A 519 11.60 21.49 24.96
N ARG A 520 10.50 21.94 24.35
CA ARG A 520 9.13 21.63 24.80
C ARG A 520 8.71 20.21 24.46
N LEU A 521 9.26 19.64 23.39
CA LEU A 521 9.03 18.26 23.02
C LEU A 521 9.54 17.31 24.13
N PRO A 522 8.91 16.15 24.33
CA PRO A 522 9.54 15.07 25.08
C PRO A 522 10.83 14.62 24.36
N ASN A 523 11.73 13.89 25.05
CA ASN A 523 12.92 13.36 24.38
C ASN A 523 12.52 12.20 23.44
N LEU A 524 12.11 12.56 22.22
CA LEU A 524 11.66 11.62 21.18
C LEU A 524 12.74 10.60 20.84
N ALA A 525 14.00 11.04 20.76
CA ALA A 525 15.13 10.20 20.42
C ALA A 525 15.42 9.16 21.51
N LYS A 526 15.34 9.55 22.78
CA LYS A 526 15.46 8.61 23.91
C LYS A 526 14.33 7.61 23.94
N GLU A 527 13.07 8.06 23.84
CA GLU A 527 11.92 7.15 23.79
C GLU A 527 12.04 6.13 22.64
N TRP A 528 12.49 6.57 21.47
CA TRP A 528 12.75 5.71 20.32
C TRP A 528 13.91 4.74 20.55
N ALA A 529 15.05 5.26 21.02
CA ALA A 529 16.23 4.45 21.28
C ALA A 529 15.95 3.37 22.33
N ASP A 530 15.31 3.72 23.45
CA ASP A 530 14.95 2.79 24.52
C ASP A 530 14.07 1.62 24.01
N ARG A 531 13.17 1.88 23.05
CA ARG A 531 12.36 0.83 22.40
C ARG A 531 13.20 -0.07 21.49
N LEU A 532 14.14 0.50 20.74
CA LEU A 532 15.03 -0.29 19.87
C LEU A 532 15.97 -1.17 20.69
N GLU A 533 16.51 -0.67 21.80
CA GLU A 533 17.39 -1.46 22.67
C GLU A 533 16.65 -2.67 23.27
N LYS A 534 15.37 -2.53 23.62
CA LYS A 534 14.52 -3.66 24.04
C LYS A 534 14.35 -4.74 22.97
N ARG A 535 14.51 -4.38 21.69
CA ARG A 535 14.47 -5.29 20.53
C ARG A 535 15.87 -5.77 20.12
N GLY A 536 16.91 -5.46 20.90
CA GLY A 536 18.31 -5.79 20.57
C GLY A 536 18.91 -4.94 19.44
N LEU A 537 18.29 -3.81 19.09
CA LEU A 537 18.77 -2.89 18.07
C LEU A 537 19.47 -1.67 18.71
N PRO A 538 20.60 -1.20 18.16
CA PRO A 538 21.45 -0.21 18.83
C PRO A 538 20.96 1.24 18.64
N GLY A 539 19.74 1.53 19.10
CA GLY A 539 19.09 2.82 18.93
C GLY A 539 19.91 3.98 19.53
N ARG A 540 20.48 3.82 20.73
CA ARG A 540 21.25 4.90 21.37
C ARG A 540 22.54 5.19 20.61
N LYS A 541 23.18 4.15 20.08
CA LYS A 541 24.38 4.27 19.23
C LYS A 541 24.07 5.07 17.97
N VAL A 542 22.91 4.84 17.34
CA VAL A 542 22.47 5.62 16.16
C VAL A 542 22.26 7.09 16.50
N VAL A 543 21.49 7.41 17.55
CA VAL A 543 21.27 8.81 17.95
C VAL A 543 22.59 9.51 18.26
N LYS A 544 23.45 8.85 19.04
CA LYS A 544 24.77 9.40 19.40
C LYS A 544 25.63 9.66 18.16
N ALA A 545 25.71 8.69 17.24
CA ALA A 545 26.48 8.84 16.01
C ALA A 545 25.96 10.00 15.14
N PHE A 546 24.65 10.15 15.02
CA PHE A 546 24.05 11.28 14.30
C PHE A 546 24.42 12.62 14.93
N MET A 547 24.28 12.72 16.24
CA MET A 547 24.53 13.96 16.97
C MET A 547 26.03 14.31 17.03
N ASP A 548 26.92 13.31 17.09
CA ASP A 548 28.36 13.49 16.98
C ASP A 548 28.79 14.02 15.61
N GLU A 549 28.26 13.46 14.52
CA GLU A 549 28.52 13.93 13.15
C GLU A 549 27.97 15.36 12.92
N ALA A 550 26.75 15.64 13.40
CA ALA A 550 26.17 16.97 13.32
C ALA A 550 27.05 18.01 14.06
N ARG A 551 27.58 17.66 15.25
CA ARG A 551 28.53 18.51 15.99
C ARG A 551 29.86 18.68 15.27
N ALA A 552 30.41 17.60 14.72
CA ALA A 552 31.66 17.64 13.96
C ALA A 552 31.57 18.56 12.74
N MET A 553 30.40 18.60 12.08
CA MET A 553 30.12 19.50 10.96
C MET A 553 29.67 20.91 11.38
N LYS A 554 29.69 21.23 12.68
CA LYS A 554 29.27 22.53 13.26
C LYS A 554 27.84 22.93 12.85
N VAL A 555 26.96 21.95 12.72
CA VAL A 555 25.54 22.16 12.41
C VAL A 555 24.85 22.82 13.61
N SER A 556 23.90 23.72 13.34
CA SER A 556 23.04 24.29 14.38
C SER A 556 22.11 23.22 14.96
N ILE A 557 22.24 22.94 16.25
CA ILE A 557 21.46 21.91 16.95
C ILE A 557 20.55 22.63 17.97
N ALA A 558 19.24 22.58 17.77
CA ALA A 558 18.31 23.21 18.70
C ALA A 558 18.25 22.47 20.05
N ARG A 559 18.27 21.13 20.01
CA ARG A 559 18.29 20.27 21.19
C ARG A 559 19.29 19.14 20.99
N HIS A 560 20.10 18.89 22.02
CA HIS A 560 21.05 17.78 22.03
C HIS A 560 20.35 16.47 22.42
N TRP A 561 19.68 15.85 21.46
CA TRP A 561 18.83 14.66 21.63
C TRP A 561 19.53 13.44 22.26
N ASP A 562 20.87 13.41 22.28
CA ASP A 562 21.69 12.32 22.83
C ASP A 562 22.21 12.56 24.26
N ARG A 563 21.98 13.74 24.86
CA ARG A 563 22.57 14.15 26.15
C ARG A 563 21.62 14.15 27.34
N GLU A 564 20.35 13.83 27.12
CA GLU A 564 19.26 13.93 28.11
C GLU A 564 18.48 12.62 28.27
#